data_AF-A0A3E5HP78-F1
#
_entry.id   AF-A0A3E5HP78-F1
#
_cell.length_a   1.000
_cell.length_b   1.000
_cell.length_c   1.000
_cell.angle_alpha   90.00
_cell.angle_beta   90.00
_cell.angle_gamma   90.00
#
_symmetry.space_group_name_H-M   'P 1'
#
loop_
_entity.id
_entity.type
_entity.pdbx_description
1 polymer ?
#
loop_
_entity_poly.entity_id
_entity_poly.type
_entity_poly.pdbx_seq_one_letter_code
_entity_poly.pdbx_strand_id
1 'polypeptide(L)'
;MQLLDQIVAWLVPAMCGGAVTLAAVAWRYGRAVIHGLRVLLRAEIIRIHREYVQSGRPIPVEVMDEADDAYDAYSALGGNGTGTKMHDEIMAAHNGPTRKEHS
;
A
#
# COMPACT_ATOMS: atom_id res chain seq x y z
N MET A 1 -40.19 -37.00 -9.93
CA MET A 1 -40.29 -35.58 -9.53
C MET A 1 -39.74 -35.33 -8.13
N GLN A 2 -40.13 -36.07 -7.08
CA GLN A 2 -39.65 -35.83 -5.70
C GLN A 2 -38.13 -35.93 -5.47
N LEU A 3 -37.44 -36.87 -6.14
CA LEU A 3 -35.99 -37.06 -5.95
C LEU A 3 -35.15 -35.90 -6.53
N LEU A 4 -35.63 -35.27 -7.61
CA LEU A 4 -34.95 -34.14 -8.25
C LEU A 4 -35.02 -32.88 -7.38
N ASP A 5 -36.18 -32.61 -6.78
CA ASP A 5 -36.37 -31.45 -5.89
C ASP A 5 -35.47 -31.52 -4.65
N GLN A 6 -35.27 -32.72 -4.10
CA GLN A 6 -34.44 -32.92 -2.90
C GLN A 6 -32.95 -32.77 -3.21
N ILE A 7 -32.50 -33.19 -4.39
CA ILE A 7 -31.12 -32.93 -4.85
C ILE A 7 -30.93 -31.43 -5.11
N VAL A 8 -31.87 -30.75 -5.76
CA VAL A 8 -31.75 -29.30 -6.00
C VAL A 8 -31.72 -28.53 -4.67
N ALA A 9 -32.53 -28.92 -3.69
CA ALA A 9 -32.57 -28.32 -2.36
C ALA A 9 -31.26 -28.45 -1.58
N TRP A 10 -30.47 -29.51 -1.80
CA TRP A 10 -29.14 -29.66 -1.20
C TRP A 10 -28.05 -28.92 -1.97
N LEU A 11 -28.24 -28.79 -3.29
CA LEU A 11 -27.16 -28.44 -4.22
C LEU A 11 -26.98 -26.94 -4.25
N VAL A 12 -28.09 -26.21 -4.15
CA VAL A 12 -28.11 -24.75 -4.08
C VAL A 12 -27.36 -24.24 -2.83
N PRO A 13 -27.67 -24.68 -1.59
CA PRO A 13 -26.91 -24.26 -0.42
C PRO A 13 -25.45 -24.74 -0.45
N ALA A 14 -25.17 -25.95 -0.97
CA ALA A 14 -23.81 -26.44 -1.08
C ALA A 14 -22.97 -25.60 -2.07
N MET A 15 -23.52 -25.25 -3.23
CA MET A 15 -22.85 -24.36 -4.19
C MET A 15 -22.71 -22.94 -3.65
N CYS A 16 -23.77 -22.37 -3.07
CA CYS A 16 -23.70 -21.04 -2.48
C CYS A 16 -22.69 -20.98 -1.33
N GLY A 17 -22.67 -21.99 -0.45
CA GLY A 17 -21.70 -22.10 0.64
C GLY A 17 -20.26 -22.24 0.13
N GLY A 18 -20.04 -23.06 -0.91
CA GLY A 18 -18.75 -23.19 -1.56
C GLY A 18 -18.28 -21.87 -2.19
N ALA A 19 -19.14 -21.21 -2.94
CA ALA A 19 -18.86 -19.92 -3.57
C ALA A 19 -18.54 -18.83 -2.54
N VAL A 20 -19.33 -18.73 -1.46
CA VAL A 20 -19.09 -17.76 -0.38
C VAL A 20 -17.78 -18.06 0.34
N THR A 21 -17.45 -19.33 0.58
CA THR A 21 -16.18 -19.72 1.22
C THR A 21 -14.99 -19.33 0.34
N LEU A 22 -15.05 -19.62 -0.96
CA LEU A 22 -14.00 -19.24 -1.90
C LEU A 22 -13.84 -17.72 -1.98
N ALA A 23 -14.95 -16.98 -2.04
CA ALA A 23 -14.92 -15.52 -2.04
C ALA A 23 -14.33 -14.94 -0.74
N ALA A 24 -14.73 -15.48 0.41
CA ALA A 24 -14.20 -15.06 1.71
C ALA A 24 -12.70 -15.35 1.84
N VAL A 25 -12.24 -16.52 1.37
CA VAL A 25 -10.83 -16.88 1.34
C VAL A 25 -10.06 -15.93 0.43
N ALA A 26 -10.54 -15.70 -0.80
CA ALA A 26 -9.92 -14.78 -1.75
C ALA A 26 -9.80 -13.36 -1.18
N TRP A 27 -10.85 -12.84 -0.53
CA TRP A 27 -10.80 -11.55 0.16
C TRP A 27 -9.78 -11.51 1.30
N ARG A 28 -9.66 -12.61 2.07
CA ARG A 28 -8.70 -12.69 3.18
C ARG A 28 -7.26 -12.66 2.68
N TYR A 29 -6.96 -13.39 1.60
CA TYR A 29 -5.66 -13.35 0.93
C TYR A 29 -5.38 -11.98 0.32
N GLY A 30 -6.35 -11.38 -0.38
CA GLY A 30 -6.20 -10.05 -0.97
C GLY A 30 -5.87 -8.99 0.09
N ARG A 31 -6.57 -9.01 1.24
CA ARG A 31 -6.27 -8.10 2.35
C ARG A 31 -4.85 -8.29 2.90
N ALA A 32 -4.40 -9.55 3.04
CA ALA A 32 -3.05 -9.84 3.53
C ALA A 32 -1.97 -9.35 2.55
N VAL A 33 -2.18 -9.53 1.24
CA VAL A 33 -1.27 -9.04 0.19
C VAL A 33 -1.20 -7.51 0.18
N ILE A 34 -2.35 -6.84 0.21
CA ILE A 34 -2.43 -5.36 0.29
C ILE A 34 -1.68 -4.86 1.53
N HIS A 35 -1.84 -5.52 2.67
CA HIS A 35 -1.14 -5.15 3.89
C HIS A 35 0.37 -5.37 3.77
N GLY A 36 0.81 -6.50 3.20
CA GLY A 36 2.22 -6.77 2.94
C GLY A 36 2.87 -5.75 2.02
N LEU A 37 2.22 -5.43 0.89
CA LEU A 37 2.68 -4.40 -0.05
C LEU A 37 2.78 -3.03 0.64
N ARG A 38 1.77 -2.66 1.44
CA ARG A 38 1.80 -1.42 2.21
C ARG A 38 2.99 -1.36 3.18
N VAL A 39 3.34 -2.47 3.82
CA VAL A 39 4.50 -2.55 4.72
C VAL A 39 5.81 -2.42 3.94
N LEU A 40 5.92 -3.06 2.78
CA LEU A 40 7.10 -2.98 1.91
C LEU A 40 7.33 -1.55 1.40
N LEU A 41 6.30 -0.92 0.84
CA LEU A 41 6.37 0.46 0.36
C LEU A 41 6.73 1.44 1.49
N ARG A 42 6.16 1.25 2.68
CA ARG A 42 6.52 2.05 3.85
C ARG A 42 7.99 1.84 4.25
N ALA A 43 8.49 0.61 4.19
CA ALA A 43 9.89 0.33 4.49
C ALA A 43 10.83 1.02 3.49
N GLU A 44 10.41 1.12 2.23
CA GLU A 44 11.15 1.83 1.18
C GLU A 44 11.21 3.34 1.45
N ILE A 45 10.07 3.98 1.75
CA ILE A 45 10.04 5.40 2.15
C ILE A 45 10.92 5.65 3.38
N ILE A 46 10.89 4.76 4.38
CA ILE A 46 11.76 4.86 5.57
C ILE A 46 13.24 4.72 5.19
N ARG A 47 13.58 3.83 4.25
CA ARG A 47 14.95 3.62 3.76
C ARG A 47 15.47 4.89 3.11
N ILE A 48 14.73 5.46 2.16
CA ILE A 48 15.09 6.69 1.47
C ILE A 48 15.22 7.85 2.47
N HIS A 49 14.27 7.98 3.40
CA HIS A 49 14.30 9.00 4.44
C HIS A 49 15.56 8.88 5.32
N ARG A 50 15.90 7.68 5.77
CA ARG A 50 17.11 7.44 6.57
C ARG A 50 18.39 7.70 5.76
N GLU A 51 18.41 7.27 4.51
CA GLU A 51 19.60 7.34 3.67
C GLU A 51 19.94 8.76 3.24
N TYR A 52 18.94 9.60 2.97
CA TYR A 52 19.18 10.95 2.43
C TYR A 52 18.82 12.07 3.40
N VAL A 53 17.66 11.99 4.06
CA VAL A 53 17.21 13.06 4.97
C VAL A 53 18.01 13.02 6.28
N GLN A 54 18.15 11.84 6.90
CA GLN A 54 18.89 11.73 8.17
C GLN A 54 20.40 11.83 8.01
N SER A 55 20.95 11.44 6.85
CA SER A 55 22.39 11.55 6.58
C SER A 55 22.80 12.94 6.07
N GLY A 56 21.83 13.81 5.76
CA GLY A 56 22.07 15.15 5.22
C GLY A 56 22.62 15.16 3.80
N ARG A 57 22.41 14.08 3.04
CA ARG A 57 22.86 13.99 1.64
C ARG A 57 21.85 14.65 0.70
N PRO A 58 22.31 15.33 -0.36
CA PRO A 58 21.41 15.78 -1.42
C PRO A 58 20.67 14.60 -2.04
N ILE A 59 19.37 14.74 -2.23
CA ILE A 59 18.53 13.71 -2.85
C ILE A 59 18.61 13.89 -4.38
N PRO A 60 19.03 12.86 -5.15
CA PRO A 60 18.91 12.86 -6.61
C PRO A 60 17.43 12.91 -7.04
N VAL A 61 17.14 13.52 -8.20
CA VAL A 61 15.75 13.64 -8.72
C VAL A 61 15.13 12.26 -8.90
N GLU A 62 15.90 11.27 -9.35
CA GLU A 62 15.40 9.91 -9.60
C GLU A 62 14.95 9.22 -8.31
N VAL A 63 15.61 9.51 -7.19
CA VAL A 63 15.27 8.94 -5.88
C VAL A 63 14.05 9.64 -5.28
N MET A 64 13.86 10.92 -5.59
CA MET A 64 12.65 11.66 -5.23
C MET A 64 11.45 11.09 -5.98
N ASP A 65 11.55 10.90 -7.29
CA ASP A 65 10.48 10.32 -8.11
C ASP A 65 10.13 8.90 -7.64
N GLU A 66 11.14 8.07 -7.31
CA GLU A 66 10.91 6.74 -6.74
C GLU A 66 10.20 6.79 -5.37
N ALA A 67 10.54 7.76 -4.52
CA ALA A 67 9.85 7.96 -3.25
C ALA A 67 8.40 8.42 -3.43
N ASP A 68 8.14 9.24 -4.45
CA ASP A 68 6.80 9.73 -4.80
C ASP A 68 5.91 8.62 -5.32
N ASP A 69 6.40 7.82 -6.29
CA ASP A 69 5.71 6.64 -6.81
C ASP A 69 5.41 5.62 -5.69
N ALA A 70 6.37 5.38 -4.80
CA ALA A 70 6.19 4.50 -3.66
C ALA A 70 5.13 5.03 -2.68
N TYR A 71 5.09 6.35 -2.46
CA TYR A 71 4.09 7.00 -1.62
C TYR A 71 2.70 6.97 -2.24
N ASP A 72 2.55 7.21 -3.53
CA ASP A 72 1.28 7.14 -4.26
C ASP A 72 0.68 5.74 -4.19
N ALA A 73 1.49 4.71 -4.44
CA ALA A 73 1.06 3.32 -4.27
C ALA A 73 0.69 3.02 -2.80
N TYR A 74 1.44 3.54 -1.83
CA TYR A 74 1.18 3.35 -0.41
C TYR A 74 -0.12 4.03 0.06
N SER A 75 -0.37 5.26 -0.40
CA SER A 75 -1.53 6.08 -0.03
C SER A 75 -2.81 5.47 -0.60
N ALA A 76 -2.77 5.00 -1.86
CA ALA A 76 -3.86 4.29 -2.52
C ALA A 76 -4.27 3.00 -1.79
N LEU A 77 -3.30 2.32 -1.14
CA LEU A 77 -3.58 1.12 -0.36
C LEU A 77 -4.22 1.42 0.99
N GLY A 78 -4.36 2.69 1.42
CA GLY A 78 -4.91 3.09 2.73
C GLY A 78 -3.83 3.51 3.72
N GLY A 79 -2.98 4.45 3.30
CA GLY A 79 -1.82 4.95 4.04
C GLY A 79 -2.11 5.48 5.45
N ASN A 80 -1.06 5.65 6.25
CA ASN A 80 -1.10 6.30 7.57
C ASN A 80 -0.36 7.64 7.55
N GLY A 81 -0.74 8.56 8.44
CA GLY A 81 -0.16 9.92 8.48
C GLY A 81 1.34 9.97 8.80
N THR A 82 1.92 8.87 9.32
CA THR A 82 3.36 8.76 9.55
C THR A 82 4.14 8.55 8.25
N GLY A 83 3.59 7.81 7.28
CA GLY A 83 4.19 7.65 5.96
C GLY A 83 4.19 8.96 5.18
N THR A 84 3.08 9.71 5.22
CA THR A 84 2.96 11.05 4.62
C THR A 84 4.03 12.00 5.12
N LYS A 85 4.20 12.09 6.44
CA LYS A 85 5.20 13.00 7.02
C LYS A 85 6.62 12.70 6.55
N MET A 86 7.00 11.42 6.43
CA MET A 86 8.34 11.07 5.95
C MET A 86 8.53 11.38 4.47
N HIS A 87 7.50 11.18 3.65
CA HIS A 87 7.52 11.58 2.24
C HIS A 87 7.63 13.11 2.10
N ASP A 88 6.85 13.89 2.84
CA ASP A 88 6.94 15.35 2.87
C ASP A 88 8.37 15.82 3.24
N GLU A 89 8.99 15.16 4.22
CA GLU A 89 10.37 15.45 4.64
C GLU A 89 11.41 15.08 3.56
N ILE A 90 11.19 14.03 2.78
CA ILE A 90 12.01 13.67 1.61
C ILE A 90 11.88 14.75 0.52
N MET A 91 10.65 15.15 0.18
CA MET A 91 10.39 16.20 -0.82
C MET A 91 10.99 17.55 -0.40
N ALA A 92 10.89 17.89 0.89
CA ALA A 92 11.50 19.11 1.43
C ALA A 92 13.03 19.07 1.39
N ALA A 93 13.64 17.91 1.66
CA ALA A 93 15.10 17.76 1.63
C ALA A 93 15.67 17.84 0.20
N HIS A 94 14.94 17.40 -0.82
CA HIS A 94 15.34 17.56 -2.23
C HIS A 94 15.36 19.04 -2.63
N ASN A 95 14.35 19.81 -2.21
CA ASN A 95 14.25 21.24 -2.48
C ASN A 95 15.27 22.10 -1.69
N GLY A 96 16.04 21.51 -0.77
CA GLY A 96 16.96 22.19 0.14
C GLY A 96 16.24 23.09 1.17
N PRO A 97 16.93 23.58 2.22
CA PRO A 97 16.38 24.69 2.98
C PRO A 97 16.14 25.82 1.99
N THR A 98 14.93 26.39 1.97
CA THR A 98 14.61 27.54 1.12
C THR A 98 15.83 28.45 1.05
N ARG A 99 16.31 28.69 -0.16
CA ARG A 99 17.15 29.83 -0.49
C ARG A 99 16.40 31.08 -0.04
N LYS A 100 16.50 31.43 1.24
CA LYS A 100 16.38 32.80 1.71
C LYS A 100 17.72 33.42 1.36
N GLU A 101 17.86 33.73 0.08
CA GLU A 101 18.83 34.69 -0.37
C GLU A 101 18.59 35.97 0.43
N HIS A 102 19.60 36.32 1.22
CA HIS A 102 19.87 37.70 1.55
C HIS A 102 19.84 38.51 0.24
N SER A 103 18.82 39.36 0.07
CA SER A 103 18.92 40.59 -0.71
C SER A 103 17.87 41.60 -0.27
#